data_AF-A0AAW0DJ34-F1
#
_entry.id   AF-A0AAW0DJ34-F1
#
_cell.length_a   1.000
_cell.length_b   1.000
_cell.length_c   1.000
_cell.angle_alpha   90.00
_cell.angle_beta   90.00
_cell.angle_gamma   90.00
#
_symmetry.space_group_name_H-M   'P 1'
#
loop_
_entity.id
_entity.type
_entity.pdbx_description
1 polymer ?
#
loop_
_entity_poly.entity_id
_entity_poly.type
_entity_poly.pdbx_seq_one_letter_code
_entity_poly.pdbx_strand_id
1 'polypeptide(L)'
;MARHPSVNSITFRRLASAYGAQDFLYTLAEYVAQARALEQRFSRAALTAAAHQASSAGVCAVFEGSEFIVGSIHAEPGRADKYGRPILGRFDTVLVKVDGDGNSGVKGYRVGQVRCIFTLPPIASNEWFPSPNVQPAKYLAYIEWFTPFKQGPERNHLMYKVSRASRPDNPNARLTTVVPVDCLGWSYLSKGWITHSKS
;
A
#
# COMPACT_ATOMS: atom_id res chain seq x y z
N MET A 1 -2.20 -11.79 -12.59
CA MET A 1 -2.86 -10.50 -12.26
C MET A 1 -4.34 -10.57 -12.59
N ALA A 2 -5.22 -9.98 -11.77
CA ALA A 2 -6.58 -9.70 -12.24
C ALA A 2 -6.46 -8.82 -13.49
N ARG A 3 -6.86 -9.35 -14.65
CA ARG A 3 -6.72 -8.67 -15.94
C ARG A 3 -7.57 -7.41 -16.03
N HIS A 4 -8.59 -7.33 -15.17
CA HIS A 4 -9.55 -6.25 -15.10
C HIS A 4 -9.74 -5.84 -13.64
N PRO A 5 -9.99 -4.55 -13.37
CA PRO A 5 -10.34 -4.10 -12.04
C PRO A 5 -11.64 -4.76 -11.60
N SER A 6 -11.71 -5.14 -10.33
CA SER A 6 -12.93 -5.67 -9.71
C SER A 6 -13.99 -4.57 -9.56
N VAL A 7 -13.54 -3.31 -9.47
CA VAL A 7 -14.40 -2.12 -9.51
C VAL A 7 -13.79 -1.09 -10.46
N ASN A 8 -14.46 -0.81 -11.58
CA ASN A 8 -13.98 0.12 -12.62
C ASN A 8 -13.81 1.57 -12.14
N SER A 9 -14.59 1.98 -11.13
CA SER A 9 -14.62 3.34 -10.62
C SER A 9 -15.11 3.36 -9.18
N ILE A 10 -14.30 3.90 -8.27
CA ILE A 10 -14.68 4.14 -6.88
C ILE A 10 -14.38 5.57 -6.46
N THR A 11 -15.28 6.19 -5.71
CA THR A 11 -15.07 7.51 -5.12
C THR A 11 -14.21 7.45 -3.87
N PHE A 12 -13.49 8.53 -3.56
CA PHE A 12 -12.68 8.61 -2.33
C PHE A 12 -13.51 8.42 -1.06
N ARG A 13 -14.76 8.91 -1.05
CA ARG A 13 -15.70 8.68 0.06
C ARG A 13 -15.94 7.20 0.29
N ARG A 14 -16.12 6.42 -0.78
CA ARG A 14 -16.36 4.97 -0.67
C ARG A 14 -15.09 4.21 -0.30
N LEU A 15 -13.91 4.65 -0.75
CA LEU A 15 -12.63 4.13 -0.25
C LEU A 15 -12.49 4.33 1.26
N ALA A 16 -12.80 5.53 1.76
CA ALA A 16 -12.76 5.82 3.19
C ALA A 16 -13.77 4.96 3.99
N SER A 17 -15.02 4.88 3.53
CA SER A 17 -16.07 4.22 4.30
C SER A 17 -16.06 2.69 4.20
N ALA A 18 -15.80 2.13 3.01
CA ALA A 18 -15.90 0.69 2.76
C ALA A 18 -14.55 -0.04 2.89
N TYR A 19 -13.46 0.60 2.43
CA TYR A 19 -12.11 0.03 2.49
C TYR A 19 -11.36 0.50 3.74
N GLY A 20 -11.94 1.38 4.57
CA GLY A 20 -11.29 1.96 5.75
C GLY A 20 -10.11 2.87 5.41
N ALA A 21 -9.97 3.30 4.15
CA ALA A 21 -8.89 4.15 3.68
C ALA A 21 -9.20 5.63 3.98
N GLN A 22 -9.34 5.98 5.25
CA GLN A 22 -9.81 7.30 5.70
C GLN A 22 -8.90 8.44 5.23
N ASP A 23 -7.59 8.21 5.25
CA ASP A 23 -6.58 9.20 4.86
C ASP A 23 -6.19 9.12 3.38
N PHE A 24 -6.90 8.34 2.55
CA PHE A 24 -6.50 8.02 1.18
C PHE A 24 -6.10 9.25 0.35
N LEU A 25 -6.94 10.30 0.36
CA LEU A 25 -6.69 11.52 -0.40
C LEU A 25 -5.42 12.23 0.04
N TYR A 26 -5.23 12.35 1.34
CA TYR A 26 -4.05 12.99 1.94
C TYR A 26 -2.78 12.22 1.54
N THR A 27 -2.82 10.90 1.70
CA THR A 27 -1.69 10.03 1.40
C THR A 27 -1.35 9.97 -0.09
N LEU A 28 -2.37 10.00 -0.96
CA LEU A 28 -2.17 10.08 -2.41
C LEU A 28 -1.51 11.42 -2.79
N ALA A 29 -1.92 12.53 -2.16
CA ALA A 29 -1.30 13.83 -2.39
C ALA A 29 0.17 13.85 -1.96
N GLU A 30 0.50 13.23 -0.82
CA GLU A 30 1.90 13.06 -0.40
C GLU A 30 2.72 12.27 -1.43
N TYR A 31 2.17 11.17 -1.96
CA TYR A 31 2.83 10.38 -3.01
C TYR A 31 3.10 11.20 -4.27
N VAL A 32 2.07 11.91 -4.77
CA VAL A 32 2.20 12.78 -5.96
C VAL A 32 3.25 13.86 -5.72
N ALA A 33 3.23 14.51 -4.57
CA ALA A 33 4.16 15.58 -4.25
C ALA A 33 5.59 15.06 -4.03
N GLN A 34 5.79 13.88 -3.43
CA GLN A 34 7.11 13.26 -3.30
C GLN A 34 7.70 12.94 -4.68
N ALA A 35 6.91 12.35 -5.58
CA ALA A 35 7.35 12.07 -6.94
C ALA A 35 7.73 13.37 -7.69
N ARG A 36 6.93 14.43 -7.55
CA ARG A 36 7.25 15.75 -8.10
C ARG A 36 8.47 16.39 -7.44
N ALA A 37 8.66 16.20 -6.13
CA ALA A 37 9.77 16.75 -5.37
C ALA A 37 11.13 16.17 -5.80
N LEU A 38 11.15 14.92 -6.26
CA LEU A 38 12.32 14.29 -6.86
C LEU A 38 12.73 14.97 -8.18
N GLU A 39 11.80 15.62 -8.89
CA GLU A 39 12.12 16.41 -10.08
C GLU A 39 12.42 17.87 -9.78
N GLN A 40 11.70 18.49 -8.83
CA GLN A 40 11.83 19.91 -8.51
C GLN A 40 11.62 20.13 -7.02
N ARG A 41 12.52 20.87 -6.34
CA ARG A 41 12.45 21.14 -4.89
C ARG A 41 11.13 21.85 -4.51
N PHE A 42 10.11 21.11 -4.08
CA PHE A 42 8.80 21.68 -3.75
C PHE A 42 8.61 22.01 -2.26
N SER A 43 7.75 23.01 -1.99
CA SER A 43 7.36 23.48 -0.65
C SER A 43 6.02 22.87 -0.19
N ARG A 44 5.69 22.99 1.11
CA ARG A 44 4.43 22.50 1.72
C ARG A 44 3.14 23.00 1.04
N ALA A 45 3.16 24.15 0.38
CA ALA A 45 1.99 24.66 -0.35
C ALA A 45 1.68 23.84 -1.61
N ALA A 46 2.70 23.27 -2.26
CA ALA A 46 2.53 22.41 -3.44
C ALA A 46 1.87 21.07 -3.08
N LEU A 47 2.13 20.54 -1.88
CA LEU A 47 1.45 19.36 -1.33
C LEU A 47 -0.07 19.59 -1.18
N THR A 48 -0.47 20.74 -0.64
CA THR A 48 -1.89 21.10 -0.47
C THR A 48 -2.58 21.32 -1.81
N ALA A 49 -1.90 21.98 -2.77
CA ALA A 49 -2.43 22.16 -4.12
C ALA A 49 -2.61 20.81 -4.86
N ALA A 50 -1.65 19.89 -4.73
CA ALA A 50 -1.74 18.54 -5.28
C ALA A 50 -2.90 17.75 -4.65
N ALA A 51 -3.19 17.91 -3.36
CA ALA A 51 -4.34 17.29 -2.71
C ALA A 51 -5.68 17.82 -3.27
N HIS A 52 -5.77 19.13 -3.53
CA HIS A 52 -6.94 19.73 -4.16
C HIS A 52 -7.13 19.24 -5.61
N GLN A 53 -6.06 19.13 -6.40
CA GLN A 53 -6.11 18.53 -7.73
C GLN A 53 -6.43 17.03 -7.68
N ALA A 54 -5.95 16.30 -6.67
CA ALA A 54 -6.28 14.90 -6.44
C ALA A 54 -7.78 14.69 -6.23
N SER A 55 -8.41 15.62 -5.51
CA SER A 55 -9.83 15.58 -5.19
C SER A 55 -10.76 15.81 -6.39
N SER A 56 -10.34 16.56 -7.42
CA SER A 56 -11.17 16.88 -8.59
C SER A 56 -11.29 15.73 -9.60
N ALA A 57 -10.33 14.80 -9.64
CA ALA A 57 -10.39 13.64 -10.54
C ALA A 57 -11.34 12.52 -10.06
N GLY A 58 -11.79 12.58 -8.80
CA GLY A 58 -12.98 11.93 -8.27
C GLY A 58 -13.03 10.40 -8.20
N VAL A 59 -12.13 9.66 -8.85
CA VAL A 59 -12.27 8.22 -9.02
C VAL A 59 -10.93 7.50 -9.19
N CYS A 60 -10.78 6.30 -8.62
CA CYS A 60 -9.76 5.33 -9.03
C CYS A 60 -10.41 4.01 -9.48
N ALA A 61 -9.73 3.22 -10.31
CA ALA A 61 -10.13 1.83 -10.56
C ALA A 61 -9.47 0.94 -9.51
N VAL A 62 -10.22 0.00 -8.91
CA VAL A 62 -9.75 -0.86 -7.83
C VAL A 62 -9.70 -2.31 -8.26
N PHE A 63 -8.60 -2.97 -7.87
CA PHE A 63 -8.33 -4.37 -8.15
C PHE A 63 -8.46 -5.16 -6.84
N GLU A 64 -9.42 -6.09 -6.79
CA GLU A 64 -9.58 -7.05 -5.70
C GLU A 64 -8.97 -8.38 -6.13
N GLY A 65 -7.96 -8.86 -5.41
CA GLY A 65 -7.26 -10.09 -5.77
C GLY A 65 -6.27 -9.88 -6.91
N SER A 66 -5.12 -9.26 -6.64
CA SER A 66 -4.07 -9.08 -7.65
C SER A 66 -3.02 -10.19 -7.54
N GLU A 67 -2.93 -11.04 -8.56
CA GLU A 67 -1.88 -12.04 -8.70
C GLU A 67 -0.60 -11.39 -9.28
N PHE A 68 0.42 -11.25 -8.45
CA PHE A 68 1.79 -10.90 -8.83
C PHE A 68 2.52 -12.10 -9.40
N ILE A 69 3.70 -11.85 -9.99
CA ILE A 69 4.60 -12.87 -10.57
C ILE A 69 4.92 -14.01 -9.56
N VAL A 70 4.56 -13.87 -8.27
CA VAL A 70 4.82 -14.84 -7.20
C VAL A 70 3.61 -15.13 -6.26
N GLY A 71 2.48 -14.39 -6.30
CA GLY A 71 1.34 -14.66 -5.39
C GLY A 71 0.17 -13.66 -5.46
N SER A 72 -0.97 -13.97 -4.82
CA SER A 72 -2.17 -13.10 -4.79
C SER A 72 -2.29 -12.28 -3.50
N ILE A 73 -2.60 -10.99 -3.63
CA ILE A 73 -2.91 -10.08 -2.51
C ILE A 73 -4.38 -9.65 -2.60
N HIS A 74 -5.10 -9.74 -1.49
CA HIS A 74 -6.51 -9.38 -1.38
C HIS A 74 -6.70 -8.08 -0.58
N ALA A 75 -7.57 -7.22 -1.11
CA ALA A 75 -7.98 -5.97 -0.51
C ALA A 75 -9.47 -5.75 -0.81
N GLU A 76 -10.31 -6.49 -0.11
CA GLU A 76 -11.75 -6.59 -0.33
C GLU A 76 -12.50 -5.95 0.84
N PRO A 77 -13.41 -5.00 0.58
CA PRO A 77 -14.23 -4.39 1.63
C PRO A 77 -15.28 -5.39 2.12
N GLY A 78 -15.82 -5.13 3.31
CA GLY A 78 -16.97 -5.89 3.79
C GLY A 78 -18.16 -5.72 2.86
N ARG A 79 -18.93 -6.79 2.64
CA ARG A 79 -20.11 -6.81 1.76
C ARG A 79 -21.18 -7.74 2.31
N ALA A 80 -22.39 -7.65 1.78
CA ALA A 80 -23.42 -8.66 2.04
C ALA A 80 -23.32 -9.81 1.04
N ASP A 81 -23.62 -11.03 1.47
CA ASP A 81 -23.84 -12.16 0.56
C ASP A 81 -25.23 -12.09 -0.11
N LYS A 82 -25.53 -13.06 -0.97
CA LYS A 82 -26.84 -13.14 -1.67
C LYS A 82 -28.05 -13.32 -0.75
N TYR A 83 -27.82 -13.64 0.53
CA TYR A 83 -28.83 -13.81 1.56
C TYR A 83 -28.84 -12.63 2.56
N GLY A 84 -28.11 -11.55 2.27
CA GLY A 84 -28.02 -10.37 3.13
C GLY A 84 -27.13 -10.54 4.36
N ARG A 85 -26.37 -11.64 4.48
CA ARG A 85 -25.48 -11.88 5.62
C ARG A 85 -24.19 -11.07 5.47
N PRO A 86 -23.68 -10.45 6.54
CA PRO A 86 -22.44 -9.68 6.46
C PRO A 86 -21.23 -10.59 6.25
N ILE A 87 -20.47 -10.33 5.20
CA ILE A 87 -19.13 -10.85 4.94
C ILE A 87 -18.14 -9.77 5.37
N LEU A 88 -17.24 -10.13 6.28
CA LEU A 88 -16.19 -9.22 6.74
C LEU A 88 -15.19 -8.95 5.61
N GLY A 89 -14.66 -7.72 5.58
CA GLY A 89 -13.62 -7.36 4.62
C GLY A 89 -12.33 -8.15 4.84
N ARG A 90 -11.61 -8.41 3.75
CA ARG A 90 -10.33 -9.12 3.75
C ARG A 90 -9.23 -8.20 3.24
N PHE A 91 -8.25 -7.94 4.10
CA PHE A 91 -7.12 -7.06 3.81
C PHE A 91 -5.82 -7.75 4.20
N ASP A 92 -5.11 -8.24 3.19
CA ASP A 92 -3.89 -9.03 3.40
C ASP A 92 -2.74 -8.15 3.92
N THR A 93 -1.88 -8.75 4.74
CA THR A 93 -0.64 -8.14 5.23
C THR A 93 0.54 -8.56 4.39
N VAL A 94 1.42 -7.61 4.08
CA VAL A 94 2.54 -7.78 3.15
C VAL A 94 3.82 -7.20 3.76
N LEU A 95 4.97 -7.71 3.33
CA LEU A 95 6.26 -7.06 3.58
C LEU A 95 6.48 -6.02 2.47
N VAL A 96 6.80 -4.80 2.85
CA VAL A 96 7.05 -3.71 1.92
C VAL A 96 8.52 -3.33 2.05
N LYS A 97 9.23 -3.23 0.92
CA LYS A 97 10.60 -2.75 0.90
C LYS A 97 10.60 -1.25 1.17
N VAL A 98 11.33 -0.81 2.20
CA VAL A 98 11.44 0.60 2.62
C VAL A 98 12.84 1.16 2.39
N ASP A 99 13.88 0.32 2.41
CA ASP A 99 15.28 0.73 2.23
C ASP A 99 16.02 -0.14 1.20
N GLY A 100 17.11 0.39 0.64
CA GLY A 100 17.87 -0.18 -0.48
C GLY A 100 18.59 -1.51 -0.19
N ASP A 101 19.07 -1.70 1.05
CA ASP A 101 20.07 -2.74 1.38
C ASP A 101 19.49 -3.92 2.17
N GLY A 102 18.31 -4.39 1.78
CA GLY A 102 17.64 -5.54 2.36
C GLY A 102 18.28 -6.88 1.97
N ASN A 103 19.55 -7.10 2.33
CA ASN A 103 20.28 -8.32 1.97
C ASN A 103 20.14 -9.46 3.00
N SER A 104 19.48 -9.27 4.14
CA SER A 104 19.21 -10.36 5.10
C SER A 104 17.97 -10.16 5.98
N GLY A 105 17.17 -11.21 6.08
CA GLY A 105 16.01 -11.29 6.97
C GLY A 105 14.98 -10.17 6.72
N VAL A 106 14.54 -9.53 7.80
CA VAL A 106 13.52 -8.45 7.76
C VAL A 106 14.13 -7.04 7.62
N LYS A 107 15.45 -6.93 7.52
CA LYS A 107 16.14 -5.64 7.39
C LYS A 107 15.75 -4.98 6.06
N GLY A 108 15.42 -3.69 6.10
CA GLY A 108 14.95 -2.94 4.92
C GLY A 108 13.51 -3.23 4.52
N TYR A 109 12.77 -4.02 5.32
CA TYR A 109 11.35 -4.29 5.13
C TYR A 109 10.52 -3.77 6.30
N ARG A 110 9.24 -3.53 6.03
CA ARG A 110 8.23 -3.21 7.05
C ARG A 110 6.90 -3.86 6.70
N VAL A 111 6.16 -4.28 7.71
CA VAL A 111 4.83 -4.88 7.51
C VAL A 111 3.80 -3.78 7.24
N GLY A 112 3.05 -3.92 6.14
CA GLY A 112 1.88 -3.11 5.83
C GLY A 112 0.64 -3.98 5.62
N GLN A 113 -0.55 -3.48 5.96
CA GLN A 113 -1.81 -4.07 5.51
C GLN A 113 -2.30 -3.31 4.28
N VAL A 114 -2.55 -4.04 3.19
CA VAL A 114 -3.08 -3.45 1.96
C VAL A 114 -4.57 -3.21 2.12
N ARG A 115 -5.00 -1.94 2.04
CA ARG A 115 -6.44 -1.61 2.09
C ARG A 115 -7.05 -1.47 0.71
N CYS A 116 -6.25 -1.09 -0.30
CA CYS A 116 -6.74 -0.92 -1.66
C CYS A 116 -5.57 -1.01 -2.64
N ILE A 117 -5.80 -1.64 -3.80
CA ILE A 117 -4.89 -1.62 -4.95
C ILE A 117 -5.62 -0.90 -6.08
N PHE A 118 -4.98 0.10 -6.67
CA PHE A 118 -5.64 0.98 -7.62
C PHE A 118 -4.74 1.47 -8.74
N THR A 119 -5.36 1.98 -9.79
CA THR A 119 -4.70 2.73 -10.86
C THR A 119 -5.26 4.14 -10.90
N LEU A 120 -4.43 5.11 -11.25
CA LEU A 120 -4.89 6.47 -11.51
C LEU A 120 -5.64 6.54 -12.85
N PRO A 121 -6.70 7.35 -12.97
CA PRO A 121 -7.27 7.69 -14.27
C PRO A 121 -6.21 8.29 -15.19
N PRO A 122 -6.23 8.01 -16.51
CA PRO A 122 -5.24 8.58 -17.44
C PRO A 122 -5.14 10.11 -17.38
N ILE A 123 -6.28 10.79 -17.22
CA ILE A 123 -6.34 12.26 -17.09
C ILE A 123 -5.55 12.71 -15.84
N ALA A 124 -5.81 12.08 -14.69
CA ALA A 124 -5.13 12.38 -13.44
C ALA A 124 -3.63 12.05 -13.52
N SER A 125 -3.26 10.93 -14.15
CA SER A 125 -1.86 10.57 -14.37
C SER A 125 -1.14 11.66 -15.16
N ASN A 126 -1.71 12.13 -16.27
CA ASN A 126 -1.08 13.13 -17.13
C ASN A 126 -1.02 14.52 -16.46
N GLU A 127 -2.07 14.91 -15.75
CA GLU A 127 -2.13 16.21 -15.06
C GLU A 127 -1.21 16.23 -13.84
N TRP A 128 -1.16 15.14 -13.07
CA TRP A 128 -0.37 15.09 -11.84
C TRP A 128 1.10 14.79 -12.11
N PHE A 129 1.42 14.13 -13.22
CA PHE A 129 2.77 13.75 -13.61
C PHE A 129 3.06 14.23 -15.03
N PRO A 130 3.17 15.56 -15.24
CA PRO A 130 3.31 16.15 -16.59
C PRO A 130 4.69 15.92 -17.21
N SER A 131 5.70 15.57 -16.40
CA SER A 131 7.04 15.26 -16.89
C SER A 131 7.10 13.84 -17.46
N PRO A 132 7.69 13.64 -18.64
CA PRO A 132 7.89 12.29 -19.17
C PRO A 132 8.91 11.47 -18.36
N ASN A 133 9.76 12.13 -17.56
CA ASN A 133 10.81 11.48 -16.77
C ASN A 133 10.30 10.91 -15.44
N VAL A 134 9.17 11.40 -14.93
CA VAL A 134 8.53 10.86 -13.73
C VAL A 134 7.10 10.51 -14.07
N GLN A 135 6.90 9.22 -14.32
CA GLN A 135 5.58 8.62 -14.48
C GLN A 135 5.23 7.81 -13.23
N PRO A 136 3.97 7.83 -12.78
CA PRO A 136 3.57 7.03 -11.64
C PRO A 136 3.66 5.55 -11.99
N ALA A 137 3.88 4.72 -10.98
CA ALA A 137 3.74 3.28 -11.16
C ALA A 137 2.31 2.96 -11.63
N LYS A 138 2.18 2.04 -12.59
CA LYS A 138 0.88 1.67 -13.16
C LYS A 138 -0.11 1.24 -12.07
N TYR A 139 0.34 0.40 -11.15
CA TYR A 139 -0.45 -0.06 -10.01
C TYR A 139 0.13 0.49 -8.71
N LEU A 140 -0.75 1.05 -7.90
CA LEU A 140 -0.45 1.65 -6.61
C LEU A 140 -1.22 0.90 -5.52
N ALA A 141 -0.67 0.84 -4.31
CA ALA A 141 -1.32 0.28 -3.14
C ALA A 141 -1.40 1.33 -2.04
N TYR A 142 -2.59 1.51 -1.48
CA TYR A 142 -2.76 2.22 -0.21
C TYR A 142 -2.60 1.22 0.92
N ILE A 143 -1.65 1.51 1.82
CA ILE A 143 -1.29 0.62 2.92
C ILE A 143 -1.38 1.32 4.27
N GLU A 144 -1.83 0.57 5.27
CA GLU A 144 -1.69 0.93 6.68
C GLU A 144 -0.46 0.24 7.27
N TRP A 145 0.40 1.01 7.92
CA TRP A 145 1.64 0.48 8.46
C TRP A 145 1.46 -0.17 9.83
N PHE A 146 2.26 -1.21 10.06
CA PHE A 146 2.62 -1.64 11.40
C PHE A 146 3.91 -0.96 11.85
N THR A 147 4.30 -1.08 13.11
CA THR A 147 5.57 -0.57 13.64
C THR A 147 6.75 -1.20 12.91
N PRO A 148 7.88 -0.48 12.74
CA PRO A 148 9.12 -1.07 12.22
C PRO A 148 9.57 -2.29 13.04
N PHE A 149 10.30 -3.20 12.41
CA PHE A 149 10.94 -4.30 13.13
C PHE A 149 11.99 -3.75 14.10
N LYS A 150 12.01 -4.28 15.33
CA LYS A 150 13.10 -4.03 16.27
C LYS A 150 14.39 -4.69 15.77
N GLN A 151 15.53 -4.32 16.35
CA GLN A 151 16.84 -4.85 15.97
C GLN A 151 16.93 -6.39 16.04
N GLY A 152 16.17 -7.03 16.94
CA GLY A 152 16.10 -8.48 17.06
C GLY A 152 14.70 -8.98 17.40
N PRO A 153 14.44 -10.29 17.18
CA PRO A 153 13.19 -10.92 17.57
C PRO A 153 13.07 -11.03 19.10
N GLU A 154 11.85 -11.24 19.58
CA GLU A 154 11.61 -11.46 21.02
C GLU A 154 12.23 -12.79 21.47
N ARG A 155 12.83 -12.80 22.67
CA ARG A 155 13.69 -13.91 23.13
C ARG A 155 12.96 -15.25 23.29
N ASN A 156 11.71 -15.23 23.72
CA ASN A 156 10.98 -16.44 24.10
C ASN A 156 10.41 -17.20 22.90
N HIS A 157 9.99 -16.48 21.86
CA HIS A 157 9.32 -17.07 20.70
C HIS A 157 10.03 -16.81 19.37
N LEU A 158 11.15 -16.08 19.38
CA LEU A 158 12.01 -15.83 18.22
C LEU A 158 11.28 -15.19 17.01
N MET A 159 10.16 -14.51 17.28
CA MET A 159 9.41 -13.75 16.27
C MET A 159 9.52 -12.27 16.53
N TYR A 160 9.39 -11.48 15.48
CA TYR A 160 9.30 -10.04 15.61
C TYR A 160 7.89 -9.62 16.03
N LYS A 161 7.81 -8.83 17.09
CA LYS A 161 6.56 -8.19 17.49
C LYS A 161 6.36 -6.91 16.67
N VAL A 162 5.21 -6.82 16.01
CA VAL A 162 4.74 -5.62 15.34
C VAL A 162 3.37 -5.22 15.87
N SER A 163 3.03 -3.94 15.81
CA SER A 163 1.72 -3.41 16.22
C SER A 163 1.26 -2.38 15.21
N ARG A 164 -0.02 -2.03 15.15
CA ARG A 164 -0.49 -0.99 14.23
C ARG A 164 0.23 0.33 14.52
N ALA A 165 0.80 0.97 13.50
CA ALA A 165 1.43 2.26 13.66
C ALA A 165 0.37 3.37 13.59
N SER A 166 0.49 4.33 14.48
CA SER A 166 -0.30 5.56 14.46
C SER A 166 0.55 6.73 13.97
N ARG A 167 -0.10 7.80 13.50
CA ARG A 167 0.62 9.01 13.08
C ARG A 167 1.23 9.72 14.30
N PRO A 168 2.43 10.29 14.19
CA PRO A 168 3.04 11.02 15.30
C PRO A 168 2.23 12.24 15.78
N ASP A 169 1.54 12.90 14.85
CA ASP A 169 0.70 14.08 15.08
C ASP A 169 -0.72 13.74 15.53
N ASN A 170 -1.18 12.51 15.27
CA ASN A 170 -2.50 12.04 15.68
C ASN A 170 -2.46 10.54 16.04
N PRO A 171 -2.36 10.20 17.33
CA PRO A 171 -2.30 8.81 17.80
C PRO A 171 -3.55 7.96 17.47
N ASN A 172 -4.68 8.60 17.19
CA ASN A 172 -5.92 7.91 16.81
C ASN A 172 -6.00 7.61 15.31
N ALA A 173 -5.14 8.22 14.49
CA ALA A 173 -5.06 7.97 13.06
C ALA A 173 -3.96 6.95 12.73
N ARG A 174 -4.22 6.07 11.77
CA ARG A 174 -3.22 5.08 11.31
C ARG A 174 -2.14 5.77 10.48
N LEU A 175 -0.90 5.30 10.62
CA LEU A 175 0.16 5.71 9.71
C LEU A 175 -0.06 5.02 8.36
N THR A 176 -0.20 5.78 7.28
CA THR A 176 -0.55 5.25 5.96
C THR A 176 0.32 5.84 4.86
N THR A 177 0.57 5.06 3.81
CA THR A 177 1.29 5.53 2.60
C THR A 177 0.67 4.95 1.34
N VAL A 178 0.89 5.60 0.20
CA VAL A 178 0.69 5.02 -1.13
C VAL A 178 2.04 4.58 -1.63
N VAL A 179 2.15 3.32 -2.06
CA VAL A 179 3.38 2.74 -2.58
C VAL A 179 3.14 2.13 -3.96
N PRO A 180 4.16 2.16 -4.84
CA PRO A 180 4.20 1.28 -6.00
C PRO A 180 4.06 -0.18 -5.59
N VAL A 181 3.28 -0.93 -6.37
CA VAL A 181 2.97 -2.32 -6.04
C VAL A 181 4.17 -3.26 -6.21
N ASP A 182 5.16 -2.88 -7.03
CA ASP A 182 6.45 -3.58 -7.17
C ASP A 182 7.32 -3.53 -5.90
N CYS A 183 7.06 -2.58 -4.99
CA CYS A 183 7.71 -2.50 -3.69
C CYS A 183 7.14 -3.50 -2.66
N LEU A 184 6.02 -4.17 -3.00
CA LEU A 184 5.43 -5.20 -2.16
C LEU A 184 6.24 -6.49 -2.32
N GLY A 185 7.10 -6.74 -1.35
CA GLY A 185 7.95 -7.92 -1.31
C GLY A 185 7.20 -9.13 -0.73
N TRP A 186 7.46 -10.27 -1.34
CA TRP A 186 7.37 -11.56 -0.66
C TRP A 186 8.79 -11.97 -0.33
N SER A 187 9.10 -12.17 0.96
CA SER A 187 10.34 -12.87 1.29
C SER A 187 10.18 -14.33 0.91
N TYR A 188 10.80 -14.76 -0.18
CA TYR A 188 11.22 -16.15 -0.29
C TYR A 188 12.16 -16.38 0.91
N LEU A 189 11.66 -16.99 1.98
CA LEU A 189 12.50 -17.91 2.72
C LEU A 189 12.93 -18.94 1.68
N SER A 190 14.18 -18.84 1.26
CA SER A 190 14.81 -19.76 0.32
C SER A 190 14.39 -21.19 0.66
N LYS A 191 13.72 -21.86 -0.27
CA LYS A 191 13.66 -23.33 -0.28
C LYS A 191 15.10 -23.83 -0.30
N GLY A 192 15.64 -24.23 0.84
CA GLY A 192 17.01 -24.72 0.87
C GLY A 192 17.68 -24.90 2.20
N TRP A 193 16.99 -25.27 3.29
CA TRP A 193 17.66 -25.81 4.49
C TRP A 193 16.75 -26.79 5.25
N ILE A 194 16.49 -27.96 4.66
CA ILE A 194 16.32 -29.22 5.42
C ILE A 194 16.99 -30.31 4.59
N THR A 195 18.32 -30.38 4.63
CA THR A 195 19.00 -31.66 4.47
C THR A 195 19.11 -32.24 5.86
N HIS A 196 18.33 -33.28 6.14
CA HIS A 196 18.55 -34.13 7.30
C HIS A 196 19.97 -34.69 7.21
N SER A 197 20.84 -34.33 8.15
CA SER A 197 22.00 -35.17 8.44
C SER A 197 21.46 -36.44 9.11
N LYS A 198 21.41 -37.53 8.35
CA LYS A 198 21.47 -38.86 8.97
C LYS A 198 22.93 -39.15 9.24
N SER A 199 23.19 -39.44 10.51
CA SER A 199 24.37 -40.06 11.09
C SER A 199 24.89 -41.25 10.27
#